data_AF-A0A7Y2WYW6-F1
#
_entry.id   AF-A0A7Y2WYW6-F1
#
_cell.length_a   1.000
_cell.length_b   1.000
_cell.length_c   1.000
_cell.angle_alpha   90.00
_cell.angle_beta   90.00
_cell.angle_gamma   90.00
#
_symmetry.space_group_name_H-M   'P 1'
#
loop_
_entity.id
_entity.type
_entity.pdbx_description
1 polymer ?
#
loop_
_entity_poly.entity_id
_entity_poly.type
_entity_poly.pdbx_seq_one_letter_code
_entity_poly.pdbx_strand_id
1 'polypeptide(L)'
;MTHVPIDLDGIEARSIASLPGRSEFGNDLFVYEDGQRMLAGASRTIRPHDGETGSEFRRRVEAIVIAIDGHKVKTVELSEEIRAGIIVQAQVAVRWPPEPAPIQDDGRLAGGRPTGPRGTRGA
;
A
#
# COMPACT_ATOMS: atom_id res chain seq x y z
N MET A 1 22.57 0.00 -3.15
CA MET A 1 21.25 0.53 -3.50
C MET A 1 21.16 0.48 -5.01
N THR A 2 20.44 -0.49 -5.56
CA THR A 2 20.39 -0.74 -7.01
C THR A 2 19.05 -0.24 -7.51
N HIS A 3 19.06 0.79 -8.36
CA HIS A 3 17.86 1.33 -8.99
C HIS A 3 17.57 0.51 -10.25
N VAL A 4 16.41 -0.16 -10.32
CA VAL A 4 15.97 -0.92 -11.50
C VAL A 4 14.85 -0.12 -12.17
N PRO A 5 15.02 0.35 -13.42
CA PRO A 5 13.93 0.98 -14.16
C PRO A 5 12.90 -0.08 -14.58
N ILE A 6 11.62 0.22 -14.38
CA ILE A 6 10.50 -0.60 -14.88
C ILE A 6 9.97 0.02 -16.17
N ASP A 7 9.75 -0.81 -17.19
CA ASP A 7 9.10 -0.43 -18.44
C ASP A 7 7.59 -0.68 -18.30
N LEU A 8 6.78 0.36 -18.48
CA LEU A 8 5.34 0.35 -18.24
C LEU A 8 4.52 0.22 -19.53
N ASP A 9 5.15 0.16 -20.71
CA ASP A 9 4.45 0.08 -21.98
C ASP A 9 3.95 -1.35 -22.27
N GLY A 10 2.65 -1.57 -22.06
CA GLY A 10 1.92 -2.70 -22.67
C GLY A 10 1.35 -3.78 -21.75
N ILE A 11 1.23 -3.54 -20.44
CA ILE A 11 0.66 -4.53 -19.50
C ILE A 11 -0.83 -4.26 -19.28
N GLU A 12 -1.69 -5.13 -19.82
CA GLU A 12 -3.13 -5.08 -19.57
C GLU A 12 -3.45 -5.47 -18.11
N ALA A 13 -4.16 -4.60 -17.40
CA ALA A 13 -4.62 -4.80 -16.03
C ALA A 13 -5.64 -5.95 -15.96
N ARG A 14 -5.18 -7.18 -15.74
CA ARG A 14 -6.07 -8.28 -15.35
C ARG A 14 -6.32 -8.23 -13.85
N SER A 15 -7.61 -8.27 -13.52
CA SER A 15 -8.19 -8.21 -12.18
C SER A 15 -7.37 -9.00 -11.15
N ILE A 16 -6.69 -8.29 -10.24
CA ILE A 16 -6.00 -8.91 -9.12
C ILE A 16 -7.07 -9.30 -8.10
N ALA A 17 -7.51 -10.56 -8.17
CA ALA A 17 -8.35 -11.17 -7.15
C ALA A 17 -7.66 -11.00 -5.78
N SER A 18 -8.46 -10.64 -4.76
CA SER A 18 -8.09 -10.51 -3.35
C SER A 18 -6.87 -11.36 -2.98
N LEU A 19 -5.71 -10.70 -2.79
CA LEU A 19 -4.44 -11.32 -2.43
C LEU A 19 -4.63 -12.20 -1.17
N PRO A 20 -4.42 -13.52 -1.24
CA PRO A 20 -4.56 -14.40 -0.09
C PRO A 20 -3.42 -14.16 0.90
N GLY A 21 -3.77 -13.73 2.12
CA GLY A 21 -2.86 -13.63 3.27
C GLY A 21 -1.96 -12.40 3.25
N ARG A 22 -2.26 -11.40 4.09
CA ARG A 22 -1.47 -10.18 4.30
C ARG A 22 0.00 -10.48 4.68
N SER A 23 0.89 -10.60 3.69
CA SER A 23 2.35 -10.48 3.84
C SER A 23 2.86 -9.09 3.41
N GLU A 24 1.95 -8.22 3.00
CA GLU A 24 2.21 -6.87 2.49
C GLU A 24 1.81 -5.84 3.56
N PHE A 25 2.75 -4.96 3.90
CA PHE A 25 2.55 -3.86 4.83
C PHE A 25 2.78 -2.54 4.11
N GLY A 26 1.97 -1.53 4.43
CA GLY A 26 1.95 -0.30 3.66
C GLY A 26 1.44 0.90 4.42
N ASN A 27 1.86 2.07 3.98
CA ASN A 27 1.34 3.35 4.45
C ASN A 27 0.92 4.19 3.26
N ASP A 28 -0.12 4.98 3.44
CA ASP A 28 -0.51 6.01 2.48
C ASP A 28 0.04 7.36 2.95
N LEU A 29 0.55 8.15 2.02
CA LEU A 29 1.10 9.48 2.27
C LEU A 29 0.01 10.52 2.02
N PHE A 30 -0.29 11.30 3.06
CA PHE A 30 -1.23 12.41 2.97
C PHE A 30 -0.53 13.74 3.19
N VAL A 31 -0.98 14.75 2.46
CA VAL A 31 -0.62 16.16 2.67
C VAL A 31 -1.90 16.96 2.95
N TYR A 32 -1.77 18.13 3.56
CA TYR A 32 -2.90 19.05 3.77
C TYR A 32 -2.68 20.28 2.91
N GLU A 33 -3.64 20.59 2.04
CA GLU A 33 -3.66 21.77 1.19
C GLU A 33 -5.02 22.45 1.35
N ASP A 34 -5.03 23.76 1.64
CA ASP A 34 -6.24 24.56 1.83
C ASP A 34 -7.26 23.97 2.85
N GLY A 35 -6.75 23.32 3.90
CA GLY A 35 -7.58 22.69 4.93
C GLY A 35 -8.20 21.34 4.51
N GLN A 36 -7.91 20.87 3.30
CA GLN A 36 -8.32 19.57 2.80
C GLN A 36 -7.18 18.55 2.88
N ARG A 37 -7.50 17.33 3.29
CA ARG A 37 -6.55 16.21 3.28
C ARG A 37 -6.47 15.62 1.87
N MET A 38 -5.27 15.64 1.31
CA MET A 38 -4.96 15.16 -0.03
C MET A 38 -4.12 13.90 0.06
N LEU A 39 -4.41 12.91 -0.75
CA LEU A 39 -3.61 11.71 -0.96
C LEU A 39 -2.48 12.05 -1.95
N ALA A 40 -1.23 11.84 -1.58
CA ALA A 40 -0.05 12.24 -2.37
C ALA A 40 0.91 11.07 -2.68
N GLY A 41 0.67 9.90 -2.12
CA GLY A 41 1.50 8.73 -2.39
C GLY A 41 1.12 7.51 -1.56
N ALA A 42 1.84 6.42 -1.80
CA ALA A 42 1.77 5.21 -1.02
C ALA A 42 3.13 4.53 -0.98
N SER A 43 3.43 3.86 0.13
CA SER A 43 4.55 2.94 0.23
C SER A 43 4.07 1.54 0.60
N ARG A 44 4.69 0.52 0.01
CA ARG A 44 4.42 -0.90 0.27
C ARG A 44 5.72 -1.66 0.44
N THR A 45 5.77 -2.56 1.41
CA THR A 45 6.81 -3.57 1.55
C THR A 45 6.22 -4.91 1.12
N ILE A 46 6.85 -5.54 0.14
CA ILE A 46 6.42 -6.78 -0.49
C ILE A 46 7.47 -7.84 -0.21
N ARG A 47 7.05 -9.00 0.30
CA ARG A 47 7.93 -10.14 0.55
C ARG A 47 7.71 -11.24 -0.47
N PRO A 48 8.74 -12.02 -0.83
CA PRO A 48 8.57 -13.21 -1.65
C PRO A 48 7.68 -14.24 -0.96
N HIS A 49 6.96 -15.03 -1.75
CA HIS A 49 6.30 -16.24 -1.29
C HIS A 49 7.27 -17.42 -1.20
N ASP A 50 6.91 -18.45 -0.43
CA ASP A 50 7.72 -19.66 -0.33
C ASP A 50 7.89 -20.33 -1.70
N GLY A 51 9.15 -20.56 -2.11
CA GLY A 51 9.48 -21.16 -3.39
C GLY A 51 9.38 -20.22 -4.60
N GLU A 52 9.03 -18.95 -4.41
CA GLU A 52 8.98 -17.95 -5.48
C GLU A 52 10.39 -17.64 -5.99
N THR A 53 10.60 -17.76 -7.30
CA THR A 53 11.87 -17.35 -7.92
C THR A 53 12.00 -15.83 -7.94
N GLY A 54 13.23 -15.31 -7.99
CA GLY A 54 13.45 -13.87 -8.05
C GLY A 54 12.79 -13.19 -9.27
N SER A 55 12.66 -13.91 -10.39
CA SER A 55 11.99 -13.40 -11.59
C SER A 55 10.47 -13.35 -11.43
N GLU A 56 9.86 -14.35 -10.79
CA GLU A 56 8.42 -14.36 -10.47
C GLU A 56 8.09 -13.25 -9.48
N PHE A 57 8.92 -13.08 -8.46
CA PHE A 57 8.78 -12.01 -7.47
C PHE A 57 8.77 -10.62 -8.13
N ARG A 58 9.72 -10.34 -9.03
CA ARG A 58 9.80 -9.04 -9.73
C ARG A 58 8.57 -8.77 -10.59
N ARG A 59 8.12 -9.75 -11.37
CA ARG A 59 6.89 -9.62 -12.18
C ARG A 59 5.68 -9.32 -11.31
N ARG A 60 5.58 -9.95 -10.14
CA ARG A 60 4.50 -9.68 -9.19
C ARG A 60 4.61 -8.28 -8.58
N VAL A 61 5.80 -7.84 -8.20
CA VAL A 61 6.04 -6.47 -7.70
C VAL A 61 5.65 -5.44 -8.75
N GLU A 62 6.01 -5.64 -10.02
CA GLU A 62 5.62 -4.78 -11.13
C GLU A 62 4.10 -4.71 -11.29
N ALA A 63 3.40 -5.85 -11.26
CA ALA A 63 1.94 -5.87 -11.32
C ALA A 63 1.29 -5.13 -10.12
N ILE A 64 1.86 -5.25 -8.93
CA ILE A 64 1.40 -4.53 -7.74
C ILE A 64 1.62 -3.02 -7.89
N VAL A 65 2.75 -2.58 -8.42
CA VAL A 65 3.03 -1.15 -8.69
C VAL A 65 1.98 -0.57 -9.62
N ILE A 66 1.65 -1.27 -10.71
CA ILE A 66 0.61 -0.84 -11.66
C ILE A 66 -0.77 -0.76 -10.99
N ALA A 67 -1.08 -1.73 -10.13
CA ALA A 67 -2.35 -1.73 -9.41
C ALA A 67 -2.46 -0.63 -8.35
N ILE A 68 -1.35 -0.25 -7.70
CA ILE A 68 -1.29 0.90 -6.78
C ILE A 68 -1.44 2.20 -7.56
N ASP A 69 -0.81 2.28 -8.72
CA ASP A 69 -0.77 3.47 -9.56
C ASP A 69 -2.15 3.85 -10.11
N GLY A 70 -2.87 2.88 -10.68
CA GLY A 70 -4.12 3.18 -11.38
C GLY A 70 -3.96 4.19 -12.54
N HIS A 71 -2.74 4.35 -13.06
CA HIS A 71 -2.31 5.22 -14.18
C HIS A 71 -2.10 6.73 -13.90
N LYS A 72 -1.60 7.13 -12.72
CA LYS A 72 -1.36 8.54 -12.34
C LYS A 72 -0.01 8.84 -11.63
N VAL A 73 0.99 7.97 -11.73
CA VAL A 73 2.29 8.17 -11.07
C VAL A 73 3.07 9.36 -11.65
N LYS A 74 3.64 10.18 -10.76
CA LYS A 74 4.75 11.10 -11.08
C LYS A 74 6.12 10.46 -10.83
N THR A 75 6.24 9.63 -9.79
CA THR A 75 7.49 8.93 -9.46
C THR A 75 7.19 7.56 -8.82
N VAL A 76 7.81 6.49 -9.34
CA VAL A 76 7.94 5.18 -8.67
C VAL A 76 9.38 5.04 -8.19
N GLU A 77 9.57 4.64 -6.95
CA GLU A 77 10.85 4.20 -6.40
C GLU A 77 10.71 2.72 -5.96
N LEU A 78 11.59 1.87 -6.49
CA LEU A 78 11.68 0.46 -6.15
C LEU A 78 13.07 0.17 -5.56
N SER A 79 13.11 -0.43 -4.38
CA SER A 79 14.34 -0.89 -3.74
C SER A 79 14.21 -2.34 -3.29
N GLU A 80 15.10 -3.20 -3.79
CA GLU A 80 15.21 -4.60 -3.35
C GLU A 80 16.23 -4.72 -2.21
N GLU A 81 15.86 -5.47 -1.17
CA GLU A 81 16.82 -5.95 -0.18
C GLU A 81 17.26 -7.37 -0.56
N ILE A 82 18.58 -7.54 -0.75
CA ILE A 82 19.18 -8.82 -1.13
C ILE A 82 20.12 -9.27 -0.02
N ARG A 83 19.94 -10.51 0.45
CA ARG A 83 20.83 -11.16 1.43
C ARG A 83 21.33 -12.47 0.85
N ALA A 84 22.66 -12.64 0.80
CA ALA A 84 23.30 -13.83 0.22
C ALA A 84 22.79 -14.20 -1.19
N GLY A 85 22.50 -13.20 -2.03
CA GLY A 85 21.97 -13.39 -3.38
C GLY A 85 20.47 -13.69 -3.47
N ILE A 86 19.78 -13.76 -2.33
CA ILE A 86 18.33 -14.00 -2.24
C ILE A 86 17.63 -12.67 -1.98
N ILE A 87 16.61 -12.36 -2.79
CA ILE A 87 15.73 -11.21 -2.53
C ILE A 87 14.90 -11.55 -1.29
N VAL A 88 14.98 -10.73 -0.24
CA VAL A 88 14.23 -10.95 1.01
C VAL A 88 13.00 -10.07 1.12
N GLN A 89 13.02 -8.90 0.48
CA GLN A 89 11.87 -8.01 0.33
C GLN A 89 12.13 -6.96 -0.75
N ALA A 90 11.06 -6.34 -1.24
CA ALA A 90 11.09 -5.11 -2.01
C ALA A 90 10.29 -4.03 -1.30
N GLN A 91 10.80 -2.81 -1.34
CA GLN A 91 10.09 -1.60 -0.92
C GLN A 91 9.73 -0.81 -2.17
N VAL A 92 8.45 -0.50 -2.29
CA VAL A 92 7.88 0.32 -3.34
C VAL A 92 7.38 1.60 -2.71
N ALA A 93 7.78 2.75 -3.25
CA ALA A 93 7.20 4.04 -2.93
C ALA A 93 6.70 4.69 -4.21
N VAL A 94 5.44 5.12 -4.20
CA VAL A 94 4.80 5.77 -5.33
C VAL A 94 4.37 7.17 -4.89
N ARG A 95 4.61 8.16 -5.74
CA ARG A 95 4.15 9.54 -5.54
C ARG A 95 3.36 10.02 -6.75
N TRP A 96 2.25 10.67 -6.49
CA TRP A 96 1.39 11.32 -7.48
C TRP A 96 1.13 12.78 -7.09
N PRO A 97 0.65 13.63 -8.00
CA PRO A 97 0.13 14.95 -7.64
C PRO A 97 -0.94 14.82 -6.56
N PRO A 98 -0.95 15.67 -5.50
CA PRO A 98 -1.96 15.56 -4.44
C PRO A 98 -3.39 15.59 -4.98
N GLU A 99 -4.18 14.57 -4.66
CA GLU A 99 -5.60 14.50 -5.03
C GLU A 99 -6.46 14.42 -3.75
N PRO A 100 -7.72 14.92 -3.76
CA PRO A 100 -8.62 14.79 -2.62
C PRO A 100 -8.67 13.34 -2.12
N ALA A 101 -8.29 13.13 -0.86
CA ALA A 101 -8.40 11.79 -0.29
C ALA A 101 -9.86 11.36 -0.32
N PRO A 102 -10.18 10.11 -0.70
CA PRO A 102 -11.56 9.62 -0.67
C PRO A 102 -12.08 9.76 0.76
N ILE A 103 -13.05 10.66 0.94
CA ILE A 103 -13.72 10.85 2.21
C ILE A 103 -14.70 9.69 2.34
N GLN A 104 -14.32 8.69 3.12
CA GLN A 104 -15.27 7.67 3.52
C GLN A 104 -16.15 8.28 4.61
N ASP A 105 -17.46 8.36 4.36
CA ASP A 105 -18.41 8.77 5.37
C ASP A 105 -18.27 7.88 6.59
N ASP A 106 -17.87 8.47 7.72
CA ASP A 106 -17.80 7.75 8.98
C ASP A 106 -19.21 7.53 9.51
N GLY A 107 -19.83 6.43 9.10
CA GLY A 107 -21.14 6.01 9.58
C GLY A 107 -21.16 5.57 11.04
N ARG A 108 -20.02 5.62 11.76
CA ARG A 108 -19.99 5.30 13.19
C ARG A 108 -20.66 6.43 13.98
N LEU A 109 -21.47 6.05 14.96
CA LEU A 109 -22.06 7.00 15.89
C LEU A 109 -20.95 7.74 16.65
N ALA A 110 -20.92 9.07 16.53
CA ALA A 110 -20.09 9.90 17.38
C ALA A 110 -20.51 9.70 18.86
N GLY A 111 -19.54 9.47 19.74
CA GLY A 111 -19.77 9.44 21.20
C GLY A 111 -19.87 8.07 21.86
N GLY A 112 -19.79 6.96 21.12
CA GLY A 112 -19.85 5.61 21.71
C GLY A 112 -21.19 5.32 22.42
N ARG A 113 -21.47 4.04 22.73
CA ARG A 113 -22.60 3.76 23.63
C ARG A 113 -22.25 4.30 25.02
N PRO A 114 -23.15 5.02 25.72
CA PRO A 114 -23.01 5.22 27.14
C PRO A 114 -22.80 3.84 27.76
N THR A 115 -21.72 3.73 28.53
CA THR A 115 -21.40 2.57 29.37
C THR A 115 -22.67 1.92 29.88
N GLY A 116 -22.82 0.60 29.67
CA GLY A 116 -23.79 -0.19 30.44
C GLY A 116 -23.63 0.10 31.95
N PRO A 117 -24.66 -0.18 32.77
CA PRO A 117 -24.68 0.23 34.17
C PRO A 117 -23.34 -0.13 34.83
N ARG A 118 -22.63 0.90 35.30
CA ARG A 118 -21.39 0.70 36.07
C ARG A 118 -21.78 -0.23 37.21
N GLY A 119 -21.16 -1.40 37.25
CA GLY A 119 -21.43 -2.41 38.28
C GLY A 119 -21.49 -1.72 39.64
N THR A 120 -22.57 -1.99 40.36
CA THR A 120 -22.76 -1.54 41.74
C THR A 120 -21.54 -1.96 42.55
N ARG A 121 -20.74 -0.98 42.96
CA ARG A 121 -19.70 -1.18 43.96
C ARG A 121 -20.35 -1.00 45.32
N GLY A 122 -20.43 -2.09 46.08
CA GLY A 122 -20.72 -2.09 47.51
C GLY A 122 -22.19 -2.19 47.89
N ALA A 123 -22.60 -3.38 48.33
CA ALA A 123 -23.26 -3.64 49.61
C ALA A 123 -23.18 -5.14 49.90
#